data_AF-A0A844E5F4-F1
#
_entry.id   AF-A0A844E5F4-F1
#
_cell.length_a   1.000
_cell.length_b   1.000
_cell.length_c   1.000
_cell.angle_alpha   90.00
_cell.angle_beta   90.00
_cell.angle_gamma   90.00
#
_symmetry.space_group_name_H-M   'P 1'
#
loop_
_entity.id
_entity.type
_entity.pdbx_description
1 polymer ?
#
loop_
_entity_poly.entity_id
_entity_poly.type
_entity_poly.pdbx_seq_one_letter_code
_entity_poly.pdbx_strand_id
1 'polypeptide(L)'
;MIPNFNKAFKSTPTAEKTIPKAVMEYLNSTAPTGTRYIQDKDGGITLIADGKPFTISGFTLEIPKSIKKQVESFSKDEFNQFVYNAQMELKVNLNKDGYIIINGEELPVEALHRNIYNPIKQKNMQFFLMPEPFPEVPDIKIASDKYTRILKMKRYPYASLTEKHFESEDGKSLKLKLTMDDKKESSHIQLTYNLNCAKSVQEIVESVEIFNAFIDGKGYLMGEKIPSDAFPDNSKDKFDKRTLDFWEKVLEVETALKLSFVPTKDSQKAETIYNIEKLYQTIILKKPIREEHKITSISSEWNAESTNRIKDSIGKPMYFQYTGDLKFNIMGQEFKCPSIFGMFNCKLADVKVADGKTTLFFADESDDKMGYTSVLSFATEKELDAYGHVEKYNHANDLKDAQTIQTILSKN
;
A
#
# COMPACT_ATOMS: atom_id res chain seq x y z
N MET A 1 -66.27 3.44 16.57
CA MET A 1 -64.88 3.91 16.35
C MET A 1 -64.92 4.85 15.16
N ILE A 2 -64.82 6.17 15.38
CA ILE A 2 -64.91 7.19 14.32
C ILE A 2 -63.53 7.25 13.63
N PRO A 3 -63.44 7.20 12.29
CA PRO A 3 -62.17 7.34 11.60
C PRO A 3 -61.56 8.71 11.91
N ASN A 4 -60.30 8.73 12.37
CA ASN A 4 -59.59 9.97 12.65
C ASN A 4 -59.16 10.63 11.32
N PHE A 5 -60.00 11.52 10.79
CA PHE A 5 -59.78 12.25 9.52
C PHE A 5 -58.46 13.04 9.48
N ASN A 6 -57.89 13.42 10.63
CA ASN A 6 -56.59 14.12 10.66
C ASN A 6 -55.40 13.25 10.23
N LYS A 7 -55.55 11.92 10.19
CA LYS A 7 -54.53 11.01 9.65
C LYS A 7 -54.56 10.91 8.11
N ALA A 8 -55.68 11.25 7.47
CA ALA A 8 -55.82 11.20 6.01
C ALA A 8 -55.14 12.38 5.29
N PHE A 9 -54.91 13.50 5.99
CA PHE A 9 -54.37 14.74 5.41
C PHE A 9 -52.92 15.05 5.78
N LYS A 10 -52.25 14.18 6.56
CA LYS A 10 -50.86 14.38 7.01
C LYS A 10 -49.91 13.28 6.51
N SER A 11 -50.04 12.89 5.24
CA SER A 11 -48.93 12.26 4.54
C SER A 11 -48.27 13.34 3.68
N THR A 12 -47.04 13.72 4.01
CA THR A 12 -46.21 14.46 3.06
C THR A 12 -45.85 13.45 1.97
N PRO A 13 -46.33 13.60 0.72
CA PRO A 13 -46.03 12.63 -0.31
C PRO A 13 -44.53 12.71 -0.60
N THR A 14 -43.78 11.64 -0.29
CA THR A 14 -42.43 11.41 -0.82
C THR A 14 -42.51 10.91 -2.26
N ALA A 15 -43.36 11.53 -3.09
CA ALA A 15 -43.49 11.19 -4.49
C ALA A 15 -42.32 11.83 -5.24
N GLU A 16 -41.58 11.03 -6.02
CA GLU A 16 -40.66 11.55 -7.02
C GLU A 16 -41.39 12.60 -7.86
N LYS A 17 -40.79 13.80 -8.01
CA LYS A 17 -41.37 14.93 -8.74
C LYS A 17 -41.27 14.70 -10.24
N THR A 18 -41.90 13.64 -10.71
CA THR A 18 -41.86 13.21 -12.10
C THR A 18 -42.77 14.11 -12.93
N ILE A 19 -42.24 14.73 -13.98
CA ILE A 19 -42.99 15.66 -14.83
C ILE A 19 -43.96 14.86 -15.71
N PRO A 20 -45.25 15.24 -15.80
CA PRO A 20 -46.22 14.54 -16.64
C PRO A 20 -45.79 14.46 -18.11
N LYS A 21 -46.01 13.30 -18.74
CA LYS A 21 -45.60 13.04 -20.13
C LYS A 21 -46.12 14.09 -21.12
N ALA A 22 -47.37 14.52 -21.00
CA ALA A 22 -47.95 15.56 -21.85
C ALA A 22 -47.22 16.90 -21.73
N VAL A 23 -46.71 17.24 -20.55
CA VAL A 23 -45.89 18.45 -20.35
C VAL A 23 -44.54 18.31 -21.04
N MET A 24 -43.90 17.13 -20.94
CA MET A 24 -42.64 16.87 -21.65
C MET A 24 -42.82 16.86 -23.18
N GLU A 25 -43.92 16.30 -23.70
CA GLU A 25 -44.25 16.32 -25.12
C GLU A 25 -44.45 17.76 -25.62
N TYR A 26 -45.16 18.60 -24.86
CA TYR A 26 -45.31 20.02 -25.17
C TYR A 26 -43.97 20.76 -25.16
N LEU A 27 -43.14 20.57 -24.12
CA LEU A 27 -41.83 21.20 -24.02
C LEU A 27 -40.92 20.81 -25.19
N ASN A 28 -40.90 19.53 -25.56
CA ASN A 28 -40.13 19.03 -26.70
C ASN A 28 -40.64 19.57 -28.04
N SER A 29 -41.93 19.89 -28.18
CA SER A 29 -42.44 20.56 -29.39
C SER A 29 -41.94 21.99 -29.57
N THR A 30 -41.40 22.60 -28.50
CA THR A 30 -40.84 23.97 -28.49
C THR A 30 -39.32 23.99 -28.46
N ALA A 31 -38.67 22.83 -28.41
CA ALA A 31 -37.22 22.73 -28.41
C ALA A 31 -36.64 23.10 -29.79
N PRO A 32 -35.45 23.74 -29.85
CA PRO A 32 -34.78 24.00 -31.12
C PRO A 32 -34.59 22.73 -31.96
N THR A 33 -34.56 22.90 -33.27
CA THR A 33 -34.39 21.78 -34.21
C THR A 33 -33.16 20.94 -33.85
N GLY A 34 -33.30 19.62 -33.74
CA GLY A 34 -32.20 18.69 -33.41
C GLY A 34 -31.85 18.61 -31.91
N THR A 35 -32.72 19.13 -31.04
CA THR A 35 -32.58 19.03 -29.59
C THR A 35 -33.86 18.52 -28.93
N ARG A 36 -33.76 18.06 -27.68
CA ARG A 36 -34.91 17.69 -26.85
C ARG A 36 -34.61 17.89 -25.38
N TYR A 37 -35.64 18.05 -24.56
CA TYR A 37 -35.56 18.05 -23.12
C TYR A 37 -35.59 16.63 -22.53
N ILE A 38 -34.72 16.41 -21.55
CA ILE A 38 -34.79 15.28 -20.62
C ILE A 38 -35.11 15.78 -19.21
N GLN A 39 -35.82 14.97 -18.44
CA GLN A 39 -36.11 15.26 -17.04
C GLN A 39 -35.13 14.54 -16.10
N ASP A 40 -34.78 15.18 -14.99
CA ASP A 40 -34.14 14.55 -13.83
C ASP A 40 -35.19 14.11 -12.79
N LYS A 41 -34.72 13.54 -11.67
CA LYS A 41 -35.58 12.98 -10.61
C LYS A 41 -36.26 14.04 -9.74
N ASP A 42 -35.81 15.29 -9.80
CA ASP A 42 -36.26 16.39 -8.96
C ASP A 42 -37.15 17.40 -9.73
N GLY A 43 -37.54 17.03 -10.94
CA GLY A 43 -38.34 17.84 -11.86
C GLY A 43 -37.55 18.97 -12.53
N GLY A 44 -36.22 18.83 -12.58
CA GLY A 44 -35.37 19.57 -13.50
C GLY A 44 -35.53 19.04 -14.92
N ILE A 45 -35.39 19.93 -15.89
CA ILE A 45 -35.35 19.65 -17.32
C ILE A 45 -34.08 20.24 -17.90
N THR A 46 -33.42 19.48 -18.78
CA THR A 46 -32.19 19.90 -19.45
C THR A 46 -32.32 19.67 -20.94
N LEU A 47 -31.93 20.66 -21.74
CA LEU A 47 -31.87 20.55 -23.18
C LEU A 47 -30.64 19.73 -23.58
N ILE A 48 -30.84 18.69 -24.40
CA ILE A 48 -29.78 17.83 -24.92
C ILE A 48 -29.89 17.67 -26.44
N ALA A 49 -28.82 17.19 -27.05
CA ALA A 49 -28.80 16.79 -28.44
C ALA A 49 -29.80 15.66 -28.72
N ASP A 50 -30.50 15.72 -29.87
CA ASP A 50 -31.34 14.62 -30.34
C ASP A 50 -30.71 13.94 -31.55
N GLY A 51 -29.92 12.90 -31.28
CA GLY A 51 -29.25 12.06 -32.28
C GLY A 51 -27.93 12.62 -32.82
N LYS A 52 -27.86 13.90 -33.20
CA LYS A 52 -26.63 14.54 -33.72
C LYS A 52 -26.13 15.67 -32.82
N PRO A 53 -24.80 15.92 -32.76
CA PRO A 53 -24.26 17.08 -32.07
C PRO A 53 -24.87 18.37 -32.63
N PHE A 54 -25.33 19.25 -31.74
CA PHE A 54 -25.81 20.59 -32.12
C PHE A 54 -24.68 21.60 -32.07
N THR A 55 -24.87 22.70 -32.79
CA THR A 55 -23.97 23.85 -32.78
C THR A 55 -24.45 24.87 -31.77
N ILE A 56 -23.52 25.44 -30.99
CA ILE A 56 -23.78 26.56 -30.09
C ILE A 56 -22.96 27.75 -30.56
N SER A 57 -23.58 28.93 -30.63
CA SER A 57 -22.92 30.20 -30.92
C SER A 57 -23.62 31.34 -30.17
N GLY A 58 -23.34 32.60 -30.53
CA GLY A 58 -23.90 33.76 -29.82
C GLY A 58 -23.10 34.19 -28.58
N PHE A 59 -21.85 33.76 -28.47
CA PHE A 59 -20.95 34.13 -27.37
C PHE A 59 -19.50 34.28 -27.83
N THR A 60 -18.69 34.89 -26.96
CA THR A 60 -17.22 34.99 -27.08
C THR A 60 -16.55 34.32 -25.88
N LEU A 61 -15.34 33.82 -26.10
CA LEU A 61 -14.53 33.18 -25.05
C LEU A 61 -13.54 34.20 -24.46
N GLU A 62 -13.49 34.28 -23.14
CA GLU A 62 -12.46 35.04 -22.43
C GLU A 62 -11.21 34.15 -22.26
N ILE A 63 -10.25 34.34 -23.17
CA ILE A 63 -8.99 33.59 -23.13
C ILE A 63 -8.08 34.13 -22.01
N PRO A 64 -7.66 33.30 -21.04
CA PRO A 64 -6.75 33.73 -19.98
C PRO A 64 -5.44 34.29 -20.54
N LYS A 65 -4.95 35.39 -19.96
CA LYS A 65 -3.69 36.05 -20.38
C LYS A 65 -2.48 35.11 -20.34
N SER A 66 -2.48 34.13 -19.43
CA SER A 66 -1.41 33.14 -19.26
C SER A 66 -1.20 32.26 -20.49
N ILE A 67 -2.27 31.94 -21.24
CA ILE A 67 -2.20 31.03 -22.39
C ILE A 67 -2.39 31.75 -23.73
N LYS A 68 -2.81 33.02 -23.72
CA LYS A 68 -3.22 33.75 -24.93
C LYS A 68 -2.20 33.65 -26.07
N LYS A 69 -0.91 33.92 -25.79
CA LYS A 69 0.17 33.81 -26.79
C LYS A 69 0.37 32.39 -27.31
N GLN A 70 0.19 31.38 -26.46
CA GLN A 70 0.37 29.97 -26.82
C GLN A 70 -0.71 29.54 -27.82
N VAL A 71 -1.96 29.95 -27.57
CA VAL A 71 -3.11 29.52 -28.35
C VAL A 71 -3.43 30.41 -29.56
N GLU A 72 -2.81 31.59 -29.68
CA GLU A 72 -3.01 32.53 -30.80
C GLU A 72 -2.73 31.90 -32.18
N SER A 73 -1.81 30.92 -32.23
CA SER A 73 -1.46 30.20 -33.46
C SER A 73 -2.29 28.94 -33.71
N PHE A 74 -3.16 28.55 -32.78
CA PHE A 74 -3.89 27.29 -32.87
C PHE A 74 -5.09 27.42 -33.80
N SER A 75 -5.31 26.38 -34.61
CA SER A 75 -6.60 26.13 -35.24
C SER A 75 -7.69 25.86 -34.18
N LYS A 76 -8.96 25.89 -34.59
CA LYS A 76 -10.09 25.60 -33.69
C LYS A 76 -9.97 24.23 -33.03
N ASP A 77 -9.55 23.22 -33.79
CA ASP A 77 -9.43 21.85 -33.29
C ASP A 77 -8.24 21.71 -32.33
N GLU A 78 -7.11 22.35 -32.63
CA GLU A 78 -5.97 22.40 -31.73
C GLU A 78 -6.31 23.14 -30.42
N PHE A 79 -7.05 24.24 -30.51
CA PHE A 79 -7.53 24.95 -29.33
C PHE A 79 -8.44 24.07 -28.48
N ASN A 80 -9.42 23.39 -29.09
CA ASN A 80 -10.31 22.48 -28.36
C ASN A 80 -9.52 21.32 -27.72
N GLN A 81 -8.55 20.74 -28.42
CA GLN A 81 -7.70 19.68 -27.90
C GLN A 81 -6.85 20.17 -26.72
N PHE A 82 -6.26 21.35 -26.81
CA PHE A 82 -5.50 21.97 -25.73
C PHE A 82 -6.37 22.21 -24.49
N VAL A 83 -7.56 22.78 -24.67
CA VAL A 83 -8.53 23.03 -23.59
C VAL A 83 -8.94 21.71 -22.93
N TYR A 84 -9.20 20.67 -23.73
CA TYR A 84 -9.53 19.34 -23.24
C TYR A 84 -8.38 18.70 -22.46
N ASN A 85 -7.14 18.75 -22.98
CA ASN A 85 -5.95 18.22 -22.30
C ASN A 85 -5.66 18.95 -20.99
N ALA A 86 -5.88 20.26 -20.96
CA ALA A 86 -5.73 21.07 -19.76
C ALA A 86 -6.91 20.94 -18.78
N GLN A 87 -8.01 20.28 -19.20
CA GLN A 87 -9.32 20.29 -18.51
C GLN A 87 -9.70 21.71 -18.06
N MET A 88 -9.47 22.69 -18.95
CA MET A 88 -9.55 24.11 -18.61
C MET A 88 -10.95 24.65 -18.81
N GLU A 89 -11.49 25.27 -17.77
CA GLU A 89 -12.75 26.02 -17.85
C GLU A 89 -12.53 27.37 -18.53
N LEU A 90 -13.34 27.67 -19.54
CA LEU A 90 -13.28 28.94 -20.27
C LEU A 90 -14.50 29.79 -19.95
N LYS A 91 -14.27 30.99 -19.46
CA LYS A 91 -15.36 31.93 -19.23
C LYS A 91 -15.96 32.40 -20.56
N VAL A 92 -17.27 32.43 -20.59
CA VAL A 92 -18.09 32.76 -21.75
C VAL A 92 -18.77 34.10 -21.51
N ASN A 93 -18.62 35.02 -22.47
CA ASN A 93 -19.33 36.29 -22.51
C ASN A 93 -20.38 36.22 -23.62
N LEU A 94 -21.67 36.33 -23.25
CA LEU A 94 -22.76 36.31 -24.21
C LEU A 94 -22.73 37.56 -25.09
N ASN A 95 -22.97 37.40 -26.39
CA ASN A 95 -23.04 38.54 -27.31
C ASN A 95 -24.33 39.34 -27.10
N LYS A 96 -25.40 38.66 -26.67
CA LYS A 96 -26.69 39.23 -26.29
C LYS A 96 -27.02 38.76 -24.87
N ASP A 97 -27.35 39.70 -24.00
CA ASP A 97 -27.61 39.43 -22.59
C ASP A 97 -28.73 38.39 -22.42
N GLY A 98 -28.43 37.28 -21.76
CA GLY A 98 -29.36 36.17 -21.52
C GLY A 98 -29.64 35.23 -22.70
N TYR A 99 -28.99 35.39 -23.87
CA TYR A 99 -29.28 34.56 -25.04
C TYR A 99 -28.05 33.90 -25.65
N ILE A 100 -28.24 32.69 -26.18
CA ILE A 100 -27.31 31.95 -27.03
C ILE A 100 -28.02 31.54 -28.32
N ILE A 101 -27.28 30.98 -29.27
CA ILE A 101 -27.82 30.47 -30.52
C ILE A 101 -27.54 28.97 -30.59
N ILE A 102 -28.58 28.15 -30.72
CA ILE A 102 -28.48 26.69 -30.90
C ILE A 102 -29.01 26.34 -32.29
N ASN A 103 -28.17 25.70 -33.13
CA ASN A 103 -28.53 25.33 -34.50
C ASN A 103 -29.10 26.48 -35.35
N GLY A 104 -28.66 27.71 -35.07
CA GLY A 104 -29.12 28.93 -35.76
C GLY A 104 -30.36 29.58 -35.13
N GLU A 105 -30.99 28.94 -34.15
CA GLU A 105 -32.15 29.48 -33.43
C GLU A 105 -31.73 30.18 -32.14
N GLU A 106 -32.24 31.40 -31.91
CA GLU A 106 -31.97 32.15 -30.68
C GLU A 106 -32.71 31.51 -29.50
N LEU A 107 -31.99 31.24 -28.41
CA LEU A 107 -32.52 30.56 -27.23
C LEU A 107 -32.08 31.29 -25.95
N PRO A 108 -33.02 31.61 -25.03
CA PRO A 108 -32.65 32.13 -23.71
C PRO A 108 -31.86 31.07 -22.93
N VAL A 109 -30.78 31.47 -22.26
CA VAL A 109 -29.89 30.55 -21.51
C VAL A 109 -30.62 29.82 -20.39
N GLU A 110 -31.68 30.40 -19.85
CA GLU A 110 -32.62 29.78 -18.93
C GLU A 110 -33.21 28.50 -19.52
N ALA A 111 -33.38 28.41 -20.84
CA ALA A 111 -33.92 27.22 -21.50
C ALA A 111 -32.95 26.04 -21.49
N LEU A 112 -31.66 26.24 -21.24
CA LEU A 112 -30.71 25.13 -21.17
C LEU A 112 -31.02 24.19 -20.00
N HIS A 113 -31.40 24.75 -18.86
CA HIS A 113 -31.78 23.99 -17.68
C HIS A 113 -32.77 24.78 -16.80
N ARG A 114 -33.88 24.12 -16.42
CA ARG A 114 -34.93 24.69 -15.55
C ARG A 114 -35.44 23.64 -14.59
N ASN A 115 -36.02 24.04 -13.47
CA ASN A 115 -36.84 23.14 -12.66
C ASN A 115 -38.29 23.60 -12.67
N ILE A 116 -39.20 22.70 -13.05
CA ILE A 116 -40.63 23.00 -13.24
C ILE A 116 -41.33 23.30 -11.92
N TYR A 117 -40.92 22.63 -10.84
CA TYR A 117 -41.56 22.78 -9.52
C TYR A 117 -40.89 23.84 -8.65
N ASN A 118 -39.57 24.04 -8.83
CA ASN A 118 -38.74 24.94 -8.05
C ASN A 118 -37.97 25.88 -8.98
N PRO A 119 -38.61 26.96 -9.51
CA PRO A 119 -37.96 27.86 -10.47
C PRO A 119 -36.64 28.42 -9.94
N ILE A 120 -35.59 28.32 -10.77
CA ILE A 120 -34.25 28.77 -10.43
C ILE A 120 -34.23 30.31 -10.45
N LYS A 121 -33.93 30.93 -9.31
CA LYS A 121 -33.74 32.40 -9.23
C LYS A 121 -32.33 32.76 -9.69
N GLN A 122 -32.21 33.31 -10.89
CA GLN A 122 -30.93 33.69 -11.45
C GLN A 122 -30.54 35.11 -11.02
N LYS A 123 -29.37 35.25 -10.40
CA LYS A 123 -28.74 36.53 -10.07
C LYS A 123 -27.26 36.44 -10.43
N ASN A 124 -26.74 37.43 -11.16
CA ASN A 124 -25.32 37.53 -11.53
C ASN A 124 -24.76 36.24 -12.17
N MET A 125 -25.44 35.75 -13.21
CA MET A 125 -25.01 34.53 -13.90
C MET A 125 -23.63 34.69 -14.54
N GLN A 126 -22.83 33.64 -14.44
CA GLN A 126 -21.57 33.49 -15.17
C GLN A 126 -21.65 32.20 -15.97
N PHE A 127 -21.13 32.24 -17.19
CA PHE A 127 -21.18 31.12 -18.12
C PHE A 127 -19.77 30.60 -18.33
N PHE A 128 -19.63 29.28 -18.34
CA PHE A 128 -18.36 28.61 -18.56
C PHE A 128 -18.56 27.50 -19.60
N LEU A 129 -17.59 27.38 -20.49
CA LEU A 129 -17.43 26.23 -21.35
C LEU A 129 -16.48 25.27 -20.65
N MET A 130 -16.98 24.07 -20.36
CA MET A 130 -16.21 23.01 -19.69
C MET A 130 -15.95 21.88 -20.69
N PRO A 131 -14.71 21.38 -20.78
CA PRO A 131 -14.43 20.18 -21.55
C PRO A 131 -15.10 18.97 -20.89
N GLU A 132 -15.34 17.92 -21.68
CA GLU A 132 -15.75 16.64 -21.12
C GLU A 132 -14.66 16.12 -20.16
N PRO A 133 -15.07 15.48 -19.03
CA PRO A 133 -14.12 14.79 -18.17
C PRO A 133 -13.32 13.75 -18.95
N PHE A 134 -12.09 13.49 -18.52
CA PHE A 134 -11.33 12.38 -19.08
C PHE A 134 -12.08 11.05 -18.90
N PRO A 135 -12.07 10.18 -19.92
CA PRO A 135 -12.61 8.84 -19.76
C PRO A 135 -11.82 8.07 -18.70
N GLU A 136 -12.47 7.08 -18.10
CA GLU A 136 -11.76 6.12 -17.25
C GLU A 136 -10.68 5.41 -18.06
N VAL A 137 -9.52 5.23 -17.43
CA VAL A 137 -8.37 4.56 -18.05
C VAL A 137 -8.23 3.16 -17.46
N PRO A 138 -7.88 2.14 -18.28
CA PRO A 138 -7.63 0.80 -17.77
C PRO A 138 -6.48 0.78 -16.75
N ASP A 139 -6.59 -0.12 -15.78
CA ASP A 139 -5.52 -0.39 -14.83
C ASP A 139 -4.30 -0.99 -15.54
N ILE A 140 -3.10 -0.61 -15.10
CA ILE A 140 -1.84 -1.09 -15.65
C ILE A 140 -1.28 -2.23 -14.80
N LYS A 141 -0.95 -3.35 -15.45
CA LYS A 141 -0.21 -4.45 -14.83
C LYS A 141 1.30 -4.21 -14.98
N ILE A 142 2.03 -4.23 -13.88
CA ILE A 142 3.50 -4.24 -13.85
C ILE A 142 3.99 -5.49 -13.13
N ALA A 143 5.13 -6.05 -13.55
CA ALA A 143 5.64 -7.27 -12.95
C ALA A 143 7.17 -7.43 -13.05
N SER A 144 7.70 -8.29 -12.19
CA SER A 144 8.98 -8.99 -12.36
C SER A 144 8.69 -10.47 -12.70
N ASP A 145 9.72 -11.29 -12.82
CA ASP A 145 9.55 -12.74 -12.98
C ASP A 145 8.88 -13.39 -11.74
N LYS A 146 8.98 -12.77 -10.57
CA LYS A 146 8.44 -13.29 -9.30
C LYS A 146 7.06 -12.70 -8.95
N TYR A 147 6.89 -11.39 -9.14
CA TYR A 147 5.78 -10.65 -8.56
C TYR A 147 5.03 -9.81 -9.59
N THR A 148 3.75 -9.59 -9.35
CA THR A 148 2.86 -8.81 -10.22
C THR A 148 2.03 -7.84 -9.38
N ARG A 149 1.89 -6.60 -9.86
CA ARG A 149 1.05 -5.56 -9.28
C ARG A 149 0.13 -4.95 -10.34
N ILE A 150 -1.07 -4.60 -9.91
CA ILE A 150 -2.03 -3.82 -10.71
C ILE A 150 -2.05 -2.40 -10.16
N LEU A 151 -1.75 -1.43 -11.01
CA LEU A 151 -1.76 -0.01 -10.71
C LEU A 151 -3.00 0.63 -11.33
N LYS A 152 -3.82 1.25 -10.47
CA LYS A 152 -4.93 2.08 -10.92
C LYS A 152 -4.41 3.38 -11.48
N MET A 153 -4.73 3.64 -12.74
CA MET A 153 -4.25 4.81 -13.46
C MET A 153 -5.33 5.89 -13.51
N LYS A 154 -4.89 7.15 -13.63
CA LYS A 154 -5.75 8.27 -14.00
C LYS A 154 -5.00 9.18 -14.95
N ARG A 155 -5.74 9.79 -15.88
CA ARG A 155 -5.21 10.87 -16.71
C ARG A 155 -5.25 12.17 -15.92
N TYR A 156 -4.15 12.91 -15.92
CA TYR A 156 -4.02 14.19 -15.23
C TYR A 156 -4.07 15.35 -16.23
N PRO A 157 -4.72 16.47 -15.87
CA PRO A 157 -4.73 17.66 -16.72
C PRO A 157 -3.31 18.17 -16.95
N TYR A 158 -3.01 18.47 -18.21
CA TYR A 158 -1.71 19.02 -18.60
C TYR A 158 -1.89 20.00 -19.76
N ALA A 159 -1.37 21.22 -19.60
CA ALA A 159 -1.51 22.30 -20.55
C ALA A 159 -0.58 22.13 -21.76
N SER A 160 -0.84 21.08 -22.56
CA SER A 160 -0.12 20.74 -23.77
C SER A 160 -1.09 20.38 -24.89
N LEU A 161 -0.70 20.71 -26.11
CA LEU A 161 -1.46 20.36 -27.30
C LEU A 161 -1.35 18.86 -27.61
N THR A 162 -0.16 18.28 -27.44
CA THR A 162 0.16 16.92 -27.91
C THR A 162 0.46 15.94 -26.79
N GLU A 163 0.80 16.42 -25.60
CA GLU A 163 1.20 15.56 -24.49
C GLU A 163 0.02 15.16 -23.60
N LYS A 164 -0.01 13.88 -23.24
CA LYS A 164 -0.98 13.29 -22.30
C LYS A 164 -0.22 12.69 -21.13
N HIS A 165 -0.69 13.01 -19.93
CA HIS A 165 -0.06 12.58 -18.68
C HIS A 165 -0.98 11.62 -17.94
N PHE A 166 -0.43 10.47 -17.56
CA PHE A 166 -1.09 9.47 -16.74
C PHE A 166 -0.26 9.20 -15.50
N GLU A 167 -0.89 9.12 -14.34
CA GLU A 167 -0.22 8.71 -13.10
C GLU A 167 -1.05 7.64 -12.40
N SER A 168 -0.36 6.72 -11.73
CA SER A 168 -1.01 5.79 -10.81
C SER A 168 -1.42 6.49 -9.52
N GLU A 169 -2.37 5.91 -8.78
CA GLU A 169 -2.83 6.40 -7.48
C GLU A 169 -1.68 6.80 -6.52
N ASP A 170 -1.85 7.93 -5.84
CA ASP A 170 -0.96 8.38 -4.78
C ASP A 170 -1.05 7.51 -3.52
N GLY A 171 -0.04 7.61 -2.66
CA GLY A 171 0.00 6.91 -1.37
C GLY A 171 0.22 5.41 -1.49
N LYS A 172 0.73 4.95 -2.63
CA LYS A 172 1.16 3.56 -2.88
C LYS A 172 2.68 3.46 -2.84
N SER A 173 3.15 2.25 -2.55
CA SER A 173 4.57 1.89 -2.51
C SER A 173 5.29 1.98 -3.86
N LEU A 174 4.55 1.80 -4.96
CA LEU A 174 4.99 2.05 -6.34
C LEU A 174 4.14 3.14 -6.98
N LYS A 175 4.81 4.01 -7.74
CA LYS A 175 4.16 5.04 -8.55
C LYS A 175 4.67 4.99 -9.99
N LEU A 176 3.74 4.86 -10.92
CA LEU A 176 4.01 4.90 -12.35
C LEU A 176 3.51 6.23 -12.92
N LYS A 177 4.38 6.91 -13.67
CA LYS A 177 4.02 8.05 -14.51
C LYS A 177 4.31 7.71 -15.96
N LEU A 178 3.37 8.07 -16.83
CA LEU A 178 3.45 7.84 -18.25
C LEU A 178 3.07 9.13 -18.96
N THR A 179 4.02 9.67 -19.73
CA THR A 179 3.79 10.81 -20.62
C THR A 179 3.84 10.30 -22.06
N MET A 180 2.79 10.57 -22.83
CA MET A 180 2.72 10.24 -24.25
C MET A 180 2.64 11.51 -25.06
N ASP A 181 3.46 11.66 -26.11
CA ASP A 181 3.37 12.74 -27.09
C ASP A 181 2.88 12.16 -28.42
N ASP A 182 1.61 12.44 -28.74
CA ASP A 182 0.96 11.90 -29.96
C ASP A 182 1.67 12.37 -31.24
N LYS A 183 2.32 13.54 -31.23
CA LYS A 183 2.92 14.14 -32.42
C LYS A 183 4.34 13.65 -32.66
N LYS A 184 5.10 13.41 -31.58
CA LYS A 184 6.46 12.87 -31.66
C LYS A 184 6.50 11.34 -31.70
N GLU A 185 5.35 10.68 -31.57
CA GLU A 185 5.25 9.22 -31.43
C GLU A 185 6.19 8.68 -30.33
N SER A 186 6.33 9.45 -29.25
CA SER A 186 7.25 9.14 -28.16
C SER A 186 6.51 9.00 -26.85
N SER A 187 6.95 8.05 -26.03
CA SER A 187 6.45 7.88 -24.66
C SER A 187 7.60 7.90 -23.67
N HIS A 188 7.38 8.56 -22.53
CA HIS A 188 8.29 8.55 -21.40
C HIS A 188 7.62 7.85 -20.22
N ILE A 189 8.32 6.87 -19.65
CA ILE A 189 7.87 6.07 -18.52
C ILE A 189 8.78 6.36 -17.35
N GLN A 190 8.18 6.68 -16.21
CA GLN A 190 8.88 6.85 -14.94
C GLN A 190 8.23 5.95 -13.89
N LEU A 191 9.00 4.99 -13.38
CA LEU A 191 8.60 4.19 -12.22
C LEU A 191 9.39 4.69 -11.01
N THR A 192 8.70 4.96 -9.90
CA THR A 192 9.32 5.33 -8.62
C THR A 192 8.73 4.50 -7.49
N TYR A 193 9.43 4.42 -6.37
CA TYR A 193 8.95 3.74 -5.17
C TYR A 193 9.02 4.65 -3.93
N ASN A 194 8.13 4.38 -2.98
CA ASN A 194 8.15 4.99 -1.65
C ASN A 194 7.74 3.95 -0.60
N LEU A 195 8.72 3.33 0.06
CA LEU A 195 8.47 2.26 1.02
C LEU A 195 7.72 2.73 2.28
N ASN A 196 7.71 4.04 2.58
CA ASN A 196 6.93 4.59 3.69
C ASN A 196 5.41 4.48 3.47
N CYS A 197 4.99 4.21 2.23
CA CYS A 197 3.61 3.94 1.86
C CYS A 197 3.25 2.45 1.90
N ALA A 198 4.22 1.56 2.10
CA ALA A 198 3.97 0.13 2.20
C ALA A 198 3.24 -0.21 3.51
N LYS A 199 2.24 -1.10 3.42
CA LYS A 199 1.42 -1.52 4.56
C LYS A 199 1.80 -2.90 5.11
N SER A 200 2.69 -3.61 4.41
CA SER A 200 3.14 -4.95 4.76
C SER A 200 4.58 -5.17 4.28
N VAL A 201 5.25 -6.15 4.86
CA VAL A 201 6.58 -6.60 4.41
C VAL A 201 6.52 -7.12 2.97
N GLN A 202 5.48 -7.90 2.63
CA GLN A 202 5.27 -8.40 1.28
C GLN A 202 5.22 -7.26 0.26
N GLU A 203 4.53 -6.16 0.57
CA GLU A 203 4.47 -5.00 -0.30
C GLU A 203 5.83 -4.34 -0.53
N ILE A 204 6.70 -4.31 0.49
CA ILE A 204 8.07 -3.81 0.33
C ILE A 204 8.84 -4.70 -0.65
N VAL A 205 8.85 -6.01 -0.41
CA VAL A 205 9.59 -6.98 -1.25
C VAL A 205 9.10 -6.91 -2.69
N GLU A 206 7.78 -6.98 -2.92
CA GLU A 206 7.19 -6.89 -4.26
C GLU A 206 7.56 -5.58 -4.98
N SER A 207 7.47 -4.45 -4.27
CA SER A 207 7.74 -3.14 -4.86
C SER A 207 9.18 -3.00 -5.32
N VAL A 208 10.10 -3.39 -4.45
CA VAL A 208 11.54 -3.33 -4.71
C VAL A 208 11.93 -4.29 -5.82
N GLU A 209 11.41 -5.51 -5.81
CA GLU A 209 11.69 -6.52 -6.84
C GLU A 209 11.19 -6.10 -8.21
N ILE A 210 9.96 -5.56 -8.29
CA ILE A 210 9.43 -5.03 -9.56
C ILE A 210 10.26 -3.82 -10.01
N PHE A 211 10.57 -2.88 -9.11
CA PHE A 211 11.36 -1.71 -9.45
C PHE A 211 12.75 -2.09 -9.97
N ASN A 212 13.48 -2.95 -9.26
CA ASN A 212 14.79 -3.43 -9.68
C ASN A 212 14.72 -4.21 -11.01
N ALA A 213 13.66 -4.99 -11.23
CA ALA A 213 13.45 -5.68 -12.50
C ALA A 213 13.29 -4.69 -13.67
N PHE A 214 12.59 -3.57 -13.47
CA PHE A 214 12.47 -2.52 -14.49
C PHE A 214 13.82 -1.90 -14.83
N ILE A 215 14.65 -1.57 -13.83
CA ILE A 215 16.01 -1.05 -14.05
C ILE A 215 16.91 -2.10 -14.74
N ASP A 216 16.70 -3.38 -14.45
CA ASP A 216 17.43 -4.51 -15.06
C ASP A 216 17.01 -4.85 -16.50
N GLY A 217 15.95 -4.23 -17.04
CA GLY A 217 15.35 -4.66 -18.31
C GLY A 217 14.71 -6.06 -18.23
N LYS A 218 14.31 -6.49 -17.02
CA LYS A 218 13.61 -7.74 -16.73
C LYS A 218 12.15 -7.53 -16.30
N GLY A 219 11.73 -6.28 -16.19
CA GLY A 219 10.37 -5.91 -15.84
C GLY A 219 9.41 -6.14 -17.00
N TYR A 220 8.13 -6.34 -16.65
CA TYR A 220 7.04 -6.49 -17.60
C TYR A 220 6.03 -5.36 -17.40
N LEU A 221 5.56 -4.78 -18.50
CA LEU A 221 4.46 -3.83 -18.56
C LEU A 221 3.35 -4.44 -19.40
N MET A 222 2.17 -4.62 -18.82
CA MET A 222 1.02 -5.26 -19.46
C MET A 222 1.31 -6.67 -20.02
N GLY A 223 2.26 -7.38 -19.40
CA GLY A 223 2.68 -8.72 -19.83
C GLY A 223 3.81 -8.73 -20.86
N GLU A 224 4.15 -7.57 -21.44
CA GLU A 224 5.27 -7.44 -22.36
C GLU A 224 6.54 -7.03 -21.62
N LYS A 225 7.65 -7.68 -21.95
CA LYS A 225 8.94 -7.37 -21.34
C LYS A 225 9.43 -6.02 -21.85
N ILE A 226 9.81 -5.13 -20.93
CA ILE A 226 10.32 -3.81 -21.31
C ILE A 226 11.76 -3.96 -21.82
N PRO A 227 12.10 -3.34 -22.96
CA PRO A 227 13.49 -3.27 -23.44
C PRO A 227 14.44 -2.68 -22.40
N SER A 228 15.65 -3.22 -22.29
CA SER A 228 16.65 -2.79 -21.30
C SER A 228 17.15 -1.36 -21.49
N ASP A 229 16.98 -0.80 -22.69
CA ASP A 229 17.32 0.59 -23.05
C ASP A 229 16.19 1.59 -22.75
N ALA A 230 15.02 1.14 -22.31
CA ALA A 230 13.89 2.02 -21.96
C ALA A 230 14.13 2.81 -20.66
N PHE A 231 15.06 2.37 -19.81
CA PHE A 231 15.48 3.07 -18.60
C PHE A 231 16.98 3.39 -18.68
N PRO A 232 17.44 4.57 -18.20
CA PRO A 232 18.86 4.88 -18.17
C PRO A 232 19.62 3.79 -17.41
N ASP A 233 20.67 3.24 -18.02
CA ASP A 233 21.53 2.22 -17.41
C ASP A 233 22.42 2.83 -16.32
N ASN A 234 21.79 3.26 -15.23
CA ASN A 234 22.44 3.80 -14.04
C ASN A 234 22.22 2.81 -12.91
N SER A 235 23.15 1.86 -12.75
CA SER A 235 23.18 0.92 -11.62
C SER A 235 23.09 1.58 -10.24
N LYS A 236 23.32 2.89 -10.15
CA LYS A 236 23.23 3.71 -8.95
C LYS A 236 21.80 3.97 -8.47
N ASP A 237 20.80 3.81 -9.33
CA ASP A 237 19.40 4.07 -8.99
C ASP A 237 18.68 2.80 -8.51
N LYS A 238 19.36 1.63 -8.53
CA LYS A 238 18.80 0.38 -8.02
C LYS A 238 18.66 0.43 -6.51
N PHE A 239 17.61 -0.23 -6.03
CA PHE A 239 17.48 -0.48 -4.61
C PHE A 239 18.59 -1.42 -4.13
N ASP A 240 19.19 -1.08 -3.00
CA ASP A 240 20.28 -1.83 -2.42
C ASP A 240 19.89 -3.30 -2.18
N LYS A 241 20.70 -4.21 -2.73
CA LYS A 241 20.43 -5.65 -2.66
C LYS A 241 20.44 -6.16 -1.22
N ARG A 242 21.34 -5.68 -0.36
CA ARG A 242 21.42 -6.12 1.04
C ARG A 242 20.15 -5.77 1.80
N THR A 243 19.60 -4.59 1.54
CA THR A 243 18.34 -4.16 2.13
C THR A 243 17.17 -5.00 1.60
N LEU A 244 17.16 -5.37 0.32
CA LEU A 244 16.15 -6.31 -0.22
C LEU A 244 16.26 -7.69 0.43
N ASP A 245 17.46 -8.26 0.50
CA ASP A 245 17.73 -9.57 1.11
C ASP A 245 17.24 -9.58 2.57
N PHE A 246 17.42 -8.47 3.31
CA PHE A 246 16.85 -8.32 4.65
C PHE A 246 15.33 -8.43 4.66
N TRP A 247 14.62 -7.69 3.79
CA TRP A 247 13.15 -7.75 3.75
C TRP A 247 12.62 -9.11 3.27
N GLU A 248 13.34 -9.80 2.38
CA GLU A 248 13.02 -11.19 2.02
C GLU A 248 13.12 -12.11 3.25
N LYS A 249 14.18 -11.99 4.07
CA LYS A 249 14.29 -12.73 5.33
C LYS A 249 13.13 -12.42 6.29
N VAL A 250 12.74 -11.14 6.42
CA VAL A 250 11.58 -10.76 7.25
C VAL A 250 10.32 -11.47 6.74
N LEU A 251 10.10 -11.52 5.43
CA LEU A 251 8.94 -12.18 4.82
C LEU A 251 8.94 -13.69 5.06
N GLU A 252 10.09 -14.34 4.97
CA GLU A 252 10.24 -15.77 5.27
C GLU A 252 9.91 -16.07 6.75
N VAL A 253 10.42 -15.24 7.67
CA VAL A 253 10.12 -15.34 9.11
C VAL A 253 8.63 -15.10 9.39
N GLU A 254 8.04 -14.06 8.79
CA GLU A 254 6.61 -13.74 8.89
C GLU A 254 5.75 -14.94 8.48
N THR A 255 6.09 -15.56 7.34
CA THR A 255 5.41 -16.72 6.79
C THR A 255 5.54 -17.95 7.69
N ALA A 256 6.76 -18.26 8.15
CA ALA A 256 7.02 -19.42 9.00
C ALA A 256 6.31 -19.33 10.35
N LEU A 257 6.25 -18.13 10.92
CA LEU A 257 5.57 -17.86 12.19
C LEU A 257 4.06 -17.60 12.05
N LYS A 258 3.56 -17.43 10.83
CA LYS A 258 2.18 -17.02 10.53
C LYS A 258 1.79 -15.72 11.26
N LEU A 259 2.72 -14.78 11.30
CA LEU A 259 2.52 -13.43 11.85
C LEU A 259 2.31 -12.44 10.69
N SER A 260 2.08 -11.16 11.01
CA SER A 260 2.15 -10.10 10.03
C SER A 260 2.78 -8.85 10.62
N PHE A 261 3.97 -8.49 10.13
CA PHE A 261 4.68 -7.33 10.63
C PHE A 261 4.31 -6.08 9.83
N VAL A 262 4.08 -4.98 10.54
CA VAL A 262 3.80 -3.68 9.92
C VAL A 262 5.11 -2.89 9.87
N PRO A 263 5.65 -2.60 8.68
CA PRO A 263 6.88 -1.83 8.56
C PRO A 263 6.76 -0.45 9.21
N THR A 264 7.78 -0.06 9.95
CA THR A 264 7.89 1.30 10.49
C THR A 264 8.37 2.26 9.41
N LYS A 265 7.94 3.53 9.51
CA LYS A 265 8.36 4.60 8.58
C LYS A 265 9.82 5.04 8.77
N ASP A 266 10.40 4.72 9.92
CA ASP A 266 11.80 5.03 10.24
C ASP A 266 12.71 3.85 9.92
N SER A 267 14.01 4.12 9.84
CA SER A 267 15.03 3.09 9.71
C SER A 267 14.89 2.05 10.82
N GLN A 268 15.09 0.79 10.45
CA GLN A 268 14.95 -0.32 11.40
C GLN A 268 16.01 -0.19 12.49
N LYS A 269 15.57 -0.31 13.75
CA LYS A 269 16.48 -0.32 14.89
C LYS A 269 17.40 -1.53 14.81
N ALA A 270 18.64 -1.39 15.27
CA ALA A 270 19.62 -2.49 15.28
C ALA A 270 19.07 -3.74 15.98
N GLU A 271 18.31 -3.57 17.06
CA GLU A 271 17.64 -4.67 17.78
C GLU A 271 16.66 -5.44 16.89
N THR A 272 15.88 -4.76 16.05
CA THR A 272 14.95 -5.41 15.12
C THR A 272 15.70 -6.22 14.08
N ILE A 273 16.79 -5.68 13.53
CA ILE A 273 17.65 -6.40 12.58
C ILE A 273 18.23 -7.66 13.23
N TYR A 274 18.72 -7.52 14.48
CA TYR A 274 19.29 -8.63 15.24
C TYR A 274 18.25 -9.71 15.51
N ASN A 275 17.04 -9.34 15.97
CA ASN A 275 15.95 -10.28 16.25
C ASN A 275 15.45 -10.98 14.99
N ILE A 276 15.37 -10.29 13.85
CA ILE A 276 15.05 -10.92 12.57
C ILE A 276 16.12 -11.93 12.17
N GLU A 277 17.41 -11.59 12.30
CA GLU A 277 18.49 -12.52 11.98
C GLU A 277 18.48 -13.73 12.94
N LYS A 278 18.20 -13.53 14.23
CA LYS A 278 18.00 -14.62 15.20
C LYS A 278 16.95 -15.60 14.71
N LEU A 279 15.75 -15.09 14.41
CA LEU A 279 14.63 -15.91 13.93
C LEU A 279 14.95 -16.58 12.60
N TYR A 280 15.60 -15.87 11.68
CA TYR A 280 15.99 -16.43 10.39
C TYR A 280 16.95 -17.61 10.57
N GLN A 281 17.98 -17.47 11.40
CA GLN A 281 18.91 -18.56 11.71
C GLN A 281 18.19 -19.74 12.37
N THR A 282 17.39 -19.49 13.42
CA THR A 282 16.83 -20.57 14.23
C THR A 282 15.60 -21.22 13.61
N ILE A 283 14.69 -20.44 13.01
CA ILE A 283 13.40 -20.95 12.50
C ILE A 283 13.48 -21.37 11.05
N ILE A 284 14.17 -20.58 10.20
CA ILE A 284 14.26 -20.86 8.76
C ILE A 284 15.41 -21.80 8.47
N LEU A 285 16.64 -21.42 8.87
CA LEU A 285 17.83 -22.23 8.61
C LEU A 285 18.01 -23.40 9.57
N LYS A 286 17.24 -23.45 10.67
CA LYS A 286 17.34 -24.45 11.75
C LYS A 286 18.75 -24.55 12.33
N LYS A 287 19.43 -23.41 12.45
CA LYS A 287 20.79 -23.30 13.00
C LYS A 287 20.75 -22.63 14.38
N PRO A 288 21.41 -23.20 15.39
CA PRO A 288 21.48 -22.57 16.70
C PRO A 288 22.39 -21.35 16.68
N ILE A 289 22.11 -20.44 17.60
CA ILE A 289 22.84 -19.19 17.78
C ILE A 289 23.36 -19.11 19.21
N ARG A 290 24.49 -18.42 19.39
CA ARG A 290 25.04 -18.15 20.72
C ARG A 290 24.50 -16.80 21.22
N GLU A 291 23.86 -16.82 22.38
CA GLU A 291 23.42 -15.62 23.07
C GLU A 291 24.61 -14.88 23.71
N GLU A 292 24.54 -13.55 23.72
CA GLU A 292 25.57 -12.70 24.33
C GLU A 292 25.50 -12.76 25.86
N HIS A 293 24.30 -12.98 26.40
CA HIS A 293 24.07 -13.02 27.84
C HIS A 293 24.27 -14.43 28.38
N LYS A 294 25.21 -14.56 29.32
CA LYS A 294 25.41 -15.79 30.08
C LYS A 294 24.34 -15.91 31.16
N ILE A 295 23.72 -17.08 31.24
CA ILE A 295 22.83 -17.43 32.34
C ILE A 295 23.68 -17.84 33.55
N THR A 296 23.47 -17.16 34.67
CA THR A 296 24.23 -17.36 35.91
C THR A 296 23.41 -18.03 36.99
N SER A 297 22.09 -18.09 36.85
CA SER A 297 21.22 -18.85 37.74
C SER A 297 19.92 -19.28 37.08
N ILE A 298 19.35 -20.37 37.58
CA ILE A 298 18.03 -20.89 37.20
C ILE A 298 17.28 -21.24 38.48
N SER A 299 16.05 -20.77 38.62
CA SER A 299 15.21 -21.10 39.78
C SER A 299 13.94 -21.82 39.39
N SER A 300 13.50 -22.77 40.20
CA SER A 300 12.27 -23.51 39.97
C SER A 300 11.63 -24.00 41.29
N GLU A 301 10.33 -24.28 41.23
CA GLU A 301 9.48 -24.74 42.34
C GLU A 301 9.58 -26.27 42.47
N TRP A 302 10.73 -26.74 42.91
CA TRP A 302 10.96 -28.13 43.31
C TRP A 302 11.95 -28.16 44.47
N ASN A 303 11.91 -29.21 45.28
CA ASN A 303 12.78 -29.33 46.45
C ASN A 303 14.03 -30.16 46.14
N ALA A 304 15.19 -29.51 45.97
CA ALA A 304 16.47 -30.16 45.75
C ALA A 304 17.00 -30.96 46.96
N GLU A 305 16.45 -30.82 48.16
CA GLU A 305 16.81 -31.67 49.31
C GLU A 305 16.55 -33.16 49.04
N SER A 306 15.67 -33.48 48.10
CA SER A 306 15.37 -34.85 47.67
C SER A 306 16.40 -35.46 46.71
N THR A 307 17.42 -34.70 46.24
CA THR A 307 18.28 -35.11 45.13
C THR A 307 19.79 -35.00 45.45
N ASN A 308 20.35 -35.97 46.19
CA ASN A 308 21.79 -36.02 46.53
C ASN A 308 22.71 -35.88 45.30
N ARG A 309 22.31 -36.43 44.15
CA ARG A 309 23.06 -36.38 42.88
C ARG A 309 23.38 -34.97 42.38
N ILE A 310 22.52 -33.98 42.66
CA ILE A 310 22.73 -32.60 42.18
C ILE A 310 23.76 -31.89 43.05
N LYS A 311 23.72 -32.09 44.38
CA LYS A 311 24.74 -31.59 45.31
C LYS A 311 26.11 -32.18 45.00
N ASP A 312 26.17 -33.47 44.64
CA ASP A 312 27.41 -34.15 44.23
C ASP A 312 28.00 -33.64 42.90
N SER A 313 27.24 -32.85 42.14
CA SER A 313 27.66 -32.26 40.87
C SER A 313 28.27 -30.87 41.02
N ILE A 314 28.23 -30.28 42.23
CA ILE A 314 28.82 -28.97 42.51
C ILE A 314 30.32 -28.99 42.19
N GLY A 315 30.79 -27.96 41.50
CA GLY A 315 32.18 -27.78 41.09
C GLY A 315 32.61 -28.58 39.85
N LYS A 316 31.79 -29.50 39.33
CA LYS A 316 32.11 -30.30 38.15
C LYS A 316 31.69 -29.59 36.86
N PRO A 317 32.50 -29.65 35.78
CA PRO A 317 32.09 -29.20 34.46
C PRO A 317 30.85 -29.94 34.01
N MET A 318 29.88 -29.21 33.44
CA MET A 318 28.65 -29.81 32.95
C MET A 318 28.08 -29.08 31.74
N TYR A 319 27.37 -29.85 30.92
CA TYR A 319 26.43 -29.33 29.95
C TYR A 319 25.04 -29.30 30.58
N PHE A 320 24.38 -28.14 30.55
CA PHE A 320 23.03 -27.99 31.07
C PHE A 320 22.07 -27.62 29.94
N GLN A 321 21.02 -28.43 29.76
CA GLN A 321 20.02 -28.23 28.73
C GLN A 321 18.65 -28.01 29.36
N TYR A 322 17.89 -27.08 28.82
CA TYR A 322 16.50 -26.88 29.21
C TYR A 322 15.69 -26.33 28.04
N THR A 323 14.37 -26.46 28.13
CA THR A 323 13.43 -25.83 27.19
C THR A 323 12.75 -24.64 27.85
N GLY A 324 12.32 -23.70 27.03
CA GLY A 324 11.57 -22.53 27.48
C GLY A 324 11.20 -21.63 26.33
N ASP A 325 10.64 -20.47 26.65
CA ASP A 325 10.21 -19.50 25.65
C ASP A 325 11.20 -18.35 25.53
N LEU A 326 11.69 -18.10 24.31
CA LEU A 326 12.46 -16.91 24.00
C LEU A 326 11.52 -15.82 23.50
N LYS A 327 11.56 -14.63 24.11
CA LYS A 327 10.71 -13.49 23.75
C LYS A 327 11.37 -12.66 22.65
N PHE A 328 10.56 -12.16 21.74
CA PHE A 328 10.96 -11.29 20.65
C PHE A 328 10.08 -10.05 20.61
N ASN A 329 10.68 -8.91 20.24
CA ASN A 329 9.98 -7.71 19.85
C ASN A 329 10.46 -7.30 18.46
N ILE A 330 9.54 -7.30 17.49
CA ILE A 330 9.81 -6.94 16.10
C ILE A 330 8.77 -5.92 15.68
N MET A 331 9.23 -4.74 15.27
CA MET A 331 8.37 -3.65 14.78
C MET A 331 7.21 -3.32 15.75
N GLY A 332 7.45 -3.43 17.06
CA GLY A 332 6.46 -3.16 18.11
C GLY A 332 5.53 -4.34 18.43
N GLN A 333 5.65 -5.46 17.74
CA GLN A 333 4.91 -6.68 18.03
C GLN A 333 5.75 -7.60 18.93
N GLU A 334 5.20 -7.94 20.10
CA GLU A 334 5.80 -8.88 21.04
C GLU A 334 5.21 -10.28 20.87
N PHE A 335 6.09 -11.28 20.86
CA PHE A 335 5.72 -12.69 20.83
C PHE A 335 6.83 -13.54 21.44
N LYS A 336 6.58 -14.84 21.55
CA LYS A 336 7.56 -15.80 22.08
C LYS A 336 7.65 -17.02 21.20
N CYS A 337 8.85 -17.59 21.12
CA CYS A 337 9.10 -18.83 20.40
C CYS A 337 9.54 -19.92 21.39
N PRO A 338 8.91 -21.11 21.34
CA PRO A 338 9.40 -22.27 22.07
C PRO A 338 10.80 -22.61 21.61
N SER A 339 11.70 -22.83 22.56
CA SER A 339 13.14 -22.90 22.32
C SER A 339 13.82 -23.93 23.20
N ILE A 340 14.93 -24.46 22.71
CA ILE A 340 15.88 -25.27 23.48
C ILE A 340 17.15 -24.48 23.73
N PHE A 341 17.64 -24.55 24.96
CA PHE A 341 18.81 -23.83 25.43
C PHE A 341 19.87 -24.82 25.89
N GLY A 342 21.12 -24.55 25.52
CA GLY A 342 22.29 -25.31 25.96
C GLY A 342 23.33 -24.40 26.59
N MET A 343 23.66 -24.64 27.85
CA MET A 343 24.72 -23.94 28.57
C MET A 343 26.01 -24.77 28.50
N PHE A 344 27.05 -24.17 27.96
CA PHE A 344 28.36 -24.78 27.75
C PHE A 344 29.43 -24.09 28.59
N ASN A 345 30.56 -24.78 28.80
CA ASN A 345 31.71 -24.31 29.57
C ASN A 345 31.31 -23.75 30.94
N CYS A 346 30.36 -24.42 31.61
CA CYS A 346 29.85 -24.01 32.90
C CYS A 346 29.99 -25.13 33.94
N LYS A 347 30.01 -24.75 35.22
CA LYS A 347 29.91 -25.65 36.37
C LYS A 347 28.81 -25.18 37.31
N LEU A 348 28.19 -26.13 38.00
CA LEU A 348 27.27 -25.82 39.09
C LEU A 348 28.08 -25.26 40.28
N ALA A 349 27.90 -23.99 40.60
CA ALA A 349 28.64 -23.31 41.64
C ALA A 349 27.98 -23.48 43.01
N ASP A 350 26.65 -23.40 43.07
CA ASP A 350 25.89 -23.48 44.32
C ASP A 350 24.43 -23.88 44.06
N VAL A 351 23.78 -24.41 45.09
CA VAL A 351 22.34 -24.75 45.09
C VAL A 351 21.73 -24.20 46.38
N LYS A 352 20.81 -23.25 46.24
CA LYS A 352 20.09 -22.68 47.39
C LYS A 352 18.63 -23.10 47.36
N VAL A 353 18.14 -23.54 48.52
CA VAL A 353 16.72 -23.84 48.75
C VAL A 353 16.21 -22.84 49.78
N ALA A 354 15.25 -22.01 49.38
CA ALA A 354 14.60 -21.03 50.25
C ALA A 354 13.12 -20.90 49.84
N ASP A 355 12.23 -20.84 50.82
CA ASP A 355 10.79 -20.60 50.60
C ASP A 355 10.13 -21.54 49.57
N GLY A 356 10.53 -22.83 49.56
CA GLY A 356 10.01 -23.82 48.61
C GLY A 356 10.56 -23.71 47.18
N LYS A 357 11.52 -22.83 46.93
CA LYS A 357 12.16 -22.59 45.63
C LYS A 357 13.62 -23.03 45.66
N THR A 358 14.02 -23.83 44.68
CA THR A 358 15.42 -24.19 44.44
C THR A 358 16.01 -23.24 43.40
N THR A 359 17.19 -22.68 43.66
CA THR A 359 17.98 -21.90 42.70
C THR A 359 19.34 -22.55 42.50
N LEU A 360 19.64 -22.91 41.25
CA LEU A 360 20.94 -23.37 40.78
C LEU A 360 21.76 -22.16 40.34
N PHE A 361 23.00 -22.04 40.80
CA PHE A 361 23.93 -21.00 40.38
C PHE A 361 25.04 -21.61 39.52
N PHE A 362 25.38 -20.94 38.44
CA PHE A 362 26.36 -21.41 37.46
C PHE A 362 27.56 -20.45 37.39
N ALA A 363 28.75 -21.03 37.36
CA ALA A 363 30.01 -20.33 37.12
C ALA A 363 30.67 -20.84 35.84
N ASP A 364 31.70 -20.13 35.36
CA ASP A 364 32.57 -20.64 34.29
C ASP A 364 33.25 -21.93 34.73
N GLU A 365 33.48 -22.84 33.77
CA GLU A 365 34.23 -24.07 34.01
C GLU A 365 35.61 -23.75 34.61
N SER A 366 36.33 -22.84 33.93
CA SER A 366 37.63 -22.29 34.32
C SER A 366 37.84 -20.91 33.70
N ASP A 367 38.90 -20.20 34.11
CA ASP A 367 39.23 -18.87 33.58
C ASP A 367 39.43 -18.87 32.05
N ASP A 368 40.02 -19.95 31.51
CA ASP A 368 40.24 -20.12 30.06
C ASP A 368 39.02 -20.62 29.28
N LYS A 369 37.95 -21.04 29.97
CA LYS A 369 36.73 -21.60 29.36
C LYS A 369 35.51 -20.84 29.84
N MET A 370 35.30 -19.67 29.23
CA MET A 370 34.13 -18.86 29.49
C MET A 370 32.85 -19.56 29.03
N GLY A 371 31.87 -19.57 29.92
CA GLY A 371 30.53 -20.11 29.75
C GLY A 371 29.72 -19.32 28.74
N TYR A 372 28.88 -20.03 27.99
CA TYR A 372 27.94 -19.41 27.06
C TYR A 372 26.67 -20.21 26.92
N THR A 373 25.63 -19.54 26.44
CA THR A 373 24.33 -20.16 26.16
C THR A 373 24.11 -20.16 24.66
N SER A 374 23.79 -21.33 24.11
CA SER A 374 23.29 -21.49 22.75
C SER A 374 21.78 -21.70 22.79
N VAL A 375 21.08 -21.21 21.78
CA VAL A 375 19.63 -21.35 21.65
C VAL A 375 19.25 -21.79 20.23
N LEU A 376 18.26 -22.67 20.14
CA LEU A 376 17.55 -22.99 18.91
C LEU A 376 16.04 -22.82 19.17
N SER A 377 15.44 -21.90 18.43
CA SER A 377 14.01 -21.57 18.52
C SER A 377 13.20 -22.24 17.43
N PHE A 378 11.94 -22.56 17.74
CA PHE A 378 11.00 -23.24 16.86
C PHE A 378 9.75 -22.39 16.63
N ALA A 379 9.06 -22.62 15.52
CA ALA A 379 7.83 -21.87 15.23
C ALA A 379 6.67 -22.32 16.13
N THR A 380 6.67 -23.59 16.57
CA THR A 380 5.59 -24.17 17.39
C THR A 380 6.13 -25.15 18.43
N GLU A 381 5.37 -25.38 19.50
CA GLU A 381 5.71 -26.39 20.52
C GLU A 381 5.81 -27.79 19.91
N LYS A 382 4.97 -28.09 18.91
CA LYS A 382 5.02 -29.38 18.20
C LYS A 382 6.35 -29.60 17.47
N GLU A 383 6.93 -28.54 16.88
CA GLU A 383 8.26 -28.64 16.25
C GLU A 383 9.35 -28.88 17.29
N LEU A 384 9.27 -28.17 18.42
CA LEU A 384 10.17 -28.36 19.56
C LEU A 384 10.05 -29.84 20.03
N ASP A 385 8.85 -30.33 20.33
CA ASP A 385 8.59 -31.70 20.79
C ASP A 385 9.11 -32.77 19.82
N ALA A 386 8.96 -32.54 18.52
CA ALA A 386 9.44 -33.44 17.48
C ALA A 386 10.97 -33.48 17.38
N TYR A 387 11.65 -32.36 17.68
CA TYR A 387 13.11 -32.30 17.78
C TYR A 387 13.62 -33.06 19.02
N GLY A 388 12.81 -33.12 20.08
CA GLY A 388 12.94 -34.05 21.19
C GLY A 388 13.48 -33.44 22.49
N HIS A 389 12.74 -33.61 23.59
CA HIS A 389 13.13 -33.15 24.95
C HIS A 389 13.40 -34.26 25.94
N VAL A 390 13.27 -35.51 25.50
CA VAL A 390 13.40 -36.68 26.37
C VAL A 390 14.89 -36.91 26.66
N GLU A 391 15.25 -37.31 27.89
CA GLU A 391 16.62 -37.60 28.38
C GLU A 391 17.52 -38.41 27.41
N LYS A 392 16.94 -39.11 26.43
CA LYS A 392 17.66 -39.86 25.40
C LYS A 392 18.34 -38.99 24.32
N TYR A 393 17.94 -37.73 24.16
CA TYR A 393 18.46 -36.83 23.14
C TYR A 393 19.30 -35.71 23.78
N ASN A 394 20.62 -35.90 23.74
CA ASN A 394 21.59 -34.88 24.12
C ASN A 394 21.93 -34.03 22.88
N HIS A 395 21.46 -32.79 22.85
CA HIS A 395 21.67 -31.88 21.72
C HIS A 395 22.94 -31.04 21.83
N ALA A 396 23.88 -31.45 22.69
CA ALA A 396 25.14 -30.76 22.88
C ALA A 396 25.89 -30.56 21.55
N ASN A 397 25.93 -31.57 20.67
CA ASN A 397 26.65 -31.46 19.40
C ASN A 397 26.02 -30.43 18.47
N ASP A 398 24.69 -30.34 18.45
CA ASP A 398 23.97 -29.40 17.61
C ASP A 398 24.19 -27.96 18.10
N LEU A 399 24.19 -27.76 19.42
CA LEU A 399 24.22 -26.43 20.04
C LEU A 399 25.64 -25.88 20.31
N LYS A 400 26.67 -26.73 20.35
CA LYS A 400 28.03 -26.35 20.80
C LYS A 400 28.72 -25.35 19.88
N ASP A 401 28.60 -25.53 18.56
CA ASP A 401 29.35 -24.72 17.58
C ASP A 401 28.58 -23.48 17.10
N ALA A 402 27.57 -23.06 17.88
CA ALA A 402 26.74 -21.90 17.58
C ALA A 402 27.55 -20.59 17.59
N GLN A 403 27.26 -19.72 16.63
CA GLN A 403 27.91 -18.41 16.49
C GLN A 403 27.02 -17.30 17.04
N THR A 404 27.62 -16.20 17.49
CA THR A 404 26.85 -15.00 17.84
C THR A 404 26.31 -14.35 16.57
N ILE A 405 25.15 -13.70 16.66
CA ILE A 405 24.56 -13.02 15.51
C ILE A 405 25.47 -11.89 15.01
N GLN A 406 26.18 -11.19 15.91
CA GLN A 406 27.19 -10.20 15.50
C GLN A 406 28.28 -10.81 14.58
N THR A 407 28.70 -12.05 14.85
CA THR A 407 29.68 -12.78 14.01
C THR A 407 29.08 -13.23 12.68
N ILE A 408 27.79 -13.55 12.66
CA ILE A 408 27.07 -13.94 11.44
C ILE A 408 26.87 -12.72 10.55
N LEU A 409 26.43 -11.60 11.11
CA LEU A 409 26.19 -10.35 10.39
C LEU A 409 27.47 -9.70 9.85
N SER A 410 28.64 -9.93 10.47
CA SER A 410 29.90 -9.39 9.96
C SER A 410 30.48 -10.14 8.76
N LYS A 411 29.95 -11.33 8.45
CA LYS A 411 30.38 -12.16 7.32
C LYS A 411 29.54 -11.93 6.05
N ASN A 412 28.37 -11.30 6.19
CA ASN A 412 27.41 -10.99 5.12
C ASN A 412 27.51 -9.50 4.76
#